data_AF-A0A7R9TT94-F1
#
_entry.id   AF-A0A7R9TT94-F1
#
_cell.length_a   1.000
_cell.length_b   1.000
_cell.length_c   1.000
_cell.angle_alpha   90.00
_cell.angle_beta   90.00
_cell.angle_gamma   90.00
#
_symmetry.space_group_name_H-M   'P 1'
#
loop_
_entity.id
_entity.type
_entity.pdbx_description
1 polymer ?
#
loop_
_entity_poly.entity_id
_entity_poly.type
_entity_poly.pdbx_seq_one_letter_code
_entity_poly.pdbx_strand_id
1 'polypeptide(L)'
;QVDASSFDATTAARAAGTQGWRAPELLSEAPAHGARLTRAVDVFSLGCVIYYVLTGGGHPFGSRLSRDANIVGGKLDLSALAHMPEAVHLLKQLLAADPRMRPPAASVLRHPLLWSAPEQLAFLCAVSDHIDGLKAGSPEQARLERALERAAAPALAHAEGGWAGAVDAGLLADAERWRRYNHGSARDLLRFVRNRVHHFDELAPELQRALGGSPGEGVLRYFKARFPTLVLDVYAYAVGEAMETGCARYHEWIGPADEFG
;
A
#
# COMPACT_ATOMS: atom_id res chain seq x y z
N GLN A 1 9.98 36.61 -49.41
CA GLN A 1 10.43 36.95 -48.05
C GLN A 1 9.15 37.30 -47.30
N VAL A 2 8.59 36.30 -46.60
CA VAL A 2 7.32 36.41 -45.87
C VAL A 2 7.64 36.91 -44.47
N ASP A 3 7.18 38.11 -44.17
CA ASP A 3 7.40 38.77 -42.89
C ASP A 3 6.40 38.28 -41.85
N ALA A 4 6.85 38.27 -40.61
CA ALA A 4 6.34 37.45 -39.51
C ALA A 4 4.85 37.65 -39.19
N SER A 5 4.15 36.54 -39.03
CA SER A 5 2.86 36.50 -38.33
C SER A 5 3.04 36.96 -36.89
N SER A 6 2.21 37.94 -36.49
CA SER A 6 1.98 38.35 -35.10
C SER A 6 1.80 37.12 -34.22
N PHE A 7 2.84 36.81 -33.44
CA PHE A 7 2.71 36.11 -32.18
C PHE A 7 2.63 37.20 -31.12
N ASP A 8 1.42 37.65 -30.85
CA ASP A 8 1.14 38.50 -29.69
C ASP A 8 1.52 37.72 -28.42
N ALA A 9 2.66 38.09 -27.87
CA ALA A 9 3.11 37.74 -26.54
C ALA A 9 2.19 38.44 -25.53
N THR A 10 1.02 37.85 -25.26
CA THR A 10 0.19 38.25 -24.12
C THR A 10 -0.56 37.02 -23.60
N THR A 11 -0.30 36.65 -22.34
CA THR A 11 -1.11 35.71 -21.51
C THR A 11 -0.87 34.18 -21.62
N ALA A 12 0.35 33.68 -21.88
CA ALA A 12 0.58 32.22 -22.03
C ALA A 12 1.22 31.46 -20.83
N ALA A 13 1.33 32.04 -19.62
CA ALA A 13 2.03 31.37 -18.51
C ALA A 13 1.28 31.27 -17.16
N ARG A 14 0.03 31.76 -17.05
CA ARG A 14 -0.67 31.84 -15.75
C ARG A 14 -1.80 30.83 -15.52
N ALA A 15 -2.10 29.93 -16.47
CA ALA A 15 -3.29 29.06 -16.34
C ALA A 15 -3.23 27.76 -17.17
N ALA A 16 -2.35 26.83 -16.83
CA ALA A 16 -2.52 25.44 -17.23
C ALA A 16 -2.91 24.61 -15.99
N GLY A 17 -4.10 24.00 -16.01
CA GLY A 17 -4.63 23.13 -14.96
C GLY A 17 -5.82 23.70 -14.17
N THR A 18 -6.77 22.84 -13.81
CA THR A 18 -7.96 23.19 -13.02
C THR A 18 -7.56 23.59 -11.60
N GLN A 19 -8.05 24.73 -11.11
CA GLN A 19 -7.86 25.18 -9.73
C GLN A 19 -8.22 24.07 -8.74
N GLY A 20 -7.42 23.94 -7.68
CA GLY A 20 -7.62 22.90 -6.68
C GLY A 20 -6.98 21.54 -6.97
N TRP A 21 -6.52 21.27 -8.19
CA TRP A 21 -5.96 19.96 -8.57
C TRP A 21 -4.47 20.01 -8.92
N ARG A 22 -3.88 21.21 -8.88
CA ARG A 22 -2.49 21.46 -9.26
C ARG A 22 -1.57 21.18 -8.06
N ALA A 23 -0.38 20.66 -8.37
CA ALA A 23 0.68 20.48 -7.40
C ALA A 23 1.16 21.83 -6.81
N PRO A 24 1.66 21.85 -5.56
CA PRO A 24 2.03 23.09 -4.85
C PRO A 24 3.09 23.92 -5.58
N GLU A 25 4.01 23.29 -6.30
CA GLU A 25 5.05 23.95 -7.10
C GLU A 25 4.50 24.72 -8.31
N LEU A 26 3.26 24.43 -8.74
CA LEU A 26 2.57 25.18 -9.80
C LEU A 26 1.73 26.34 -9.25
N LEU A 27 1.57 26.43 -7.93
CA LEU A 27 0.77 27.46 -7.24
C LEU A 27 1.62 28.57 -6.62
N SER A 28 2.90 28.30 -6.36
CA SER A 28 3.82 29.26 -5.72
C SER A 28 4.28 30.36 -6.69
N GLU A 29 4.24 31.63 -6.28
CA GLU A 29 4.52 32.80 -7.13
C GLU A 29 6.01 33.01 -7.49
N ALA A 30 6.93 32.25 -6.88
CA ALA A 30 8.33 32.29 -7.24
C ALA A 30 8.66 31.08 -8.13
N PRO A 31 8.73 31.23 -9.47
CA PRO A 31 9.44 30.26 -10.26
C PRO A 31 10.90 30.37 -9.85
N ALA A 32 11.36 29.50 -8.96
CA ALA A 32 12.75 29.11 -9.00
C ALA A 32 13.01 28.75 -10.47
N HIS A 33 13.90 29.48 -11.13
CA HIS A 33 14.14 29.41 -12.56
C HIS A 33 14.16 27.93 -12.99
N GLY A 34 13.10 27.46 -13.64
CA GLY A 34 12.97 26.05 -14.02
C GLY A 34 12.14 25.13 -13.12
N ALA A 35 11.04 25.59 -12.50
CA ALA A 35 9.94 24.69 -12.13
C ALA A 35 9.37 24.04 -13.41
N ARG A 36 10.10 23.06 -13.95
CA ARG A 36 9.70 22.28 -15.12
C ARG A 36 8.39 21.58 -14.76
N LEU A 37 7.44 21.59 -15.69
CA LEU A 37 6.35 20.61 -15.71
C LEU A 37 7.00 19.21 -15.72
N THR A 38 7.13 18.61 -14.54
CA THR A 38 7.69 17.27 -14.37
C THR A 38 6.54 16.27 -14.27
N ARG A 39 6.81 15.00 -14.54
CA ARG A 39 5.83 13.93 -14.32
C ARG A 39 5.30 13.91 -12.88
N ALA A 40 6.03 14.46 -11.91
CA ALA A 40 5.61 14.54 -10.52
C ALA A 40 4.39 15.45 -10.29
N VAL A 41 4.12 16.43 -11.16
CA VAL A 41 2.89 17.25 -11.06
C VAL A 41 1.64 16.41 -11.35
N ASP A 42 1.75 15.48 -12.30
CA ASP A 42 0.66 14.56 -12.67
C ASP A 42 0.45 13.52 -11.56
N VAL A 43 1.53 13.07 -10.92
CA VAL A 43 1.47 12.14 -9.76
C VAL A 43 0.71 12.76 -8.59
N PHE A 44 0.93 14.05 -8.29
CA PHE A 44 0.15 14.76 -7.28
C PHE A 44 -1.32 14.84 -7.65
N SER A 45 -1.60 15.24 -8.90
CA SER A 45 -2.97 15.35 -9.41
C SER A 45 -3.70 14.00 -9.36
N LEU A 46 -3.01 12.90 -9.69
CA LEU A 46 -3.48 11.54 -9.57
C LEU A 46 -3.82 11.19 -8.11
N GLY A 47 -2.99 11.58 -7.14
CA GLY A 47 -3.29 11.40 -5.72
C GLY A 47 -4.61 12.07 -5.31
N CYS A 48 -4.86 13.30 -5.77
CA CYS A 48 -6.12 13.99 -5.52
C CYS A 48 -7.32 13.25 -6.16
N VAL A 49 -7.15 12.71 -7.36
CA VAL A 49 -8.20 11.94 -8.08
C VAL A 49 -8.49 10.62 -7.38
N ILE A 50 -7.46 9.87 -6.96
CA ILE A 50 -7.62 8.63 -6.20
C ILE A 50 -8.41 8.90 -4.92
N TYR A 51 -8.04 9.93 -4.15
CA TYR A 51 -8.80 10.32 -2.96
C TYR A 51 -10.26 10.66 -3.29
N TYR A 52 -10.49 11.45 -4.34
CA TYR A 52 -11.84 11.83 -4.77
C TYR A 52 -12.72 10.62 -5.08
N VAL A 53 -12.17 9.64 -5.80
CA VAL A 53 -12.88 8.39 -6.12
C VAL A 53 -13.17 7.58 -4.85
N LEU A 54 -12.17 7.35 -4.00
CA LEU A 54 -12.32 6.53 -2.80
C LEU A 54 -13.26 7.15 -1.75
N THR A 55 -13.37 8.47 -1.73
CA THR A 55 -14.26 9.19 -0.80
C THR A 55 -15.61 9.56 -1.40
N GLY A 56 -15.89 9.19 -2.64
CA GLY A 56 -17.16 9.52 -3.31
C GLY A 56 -17.37 11.03 -3.54
N GLY A 57 -16.29 11.79 -3.72
CA GLY A 57 -16.37 13.21 -4.09
C GLY A 57 -15.57 14.18 -3.21
N GLY A 58 -14.91 13.68 -2.16
CA GLY A 58 -14.08 14.48 -1.26
C GLY A 58 -12.80 14.99 -1.92
N HIS A 59 -12.06 15.83 -1.20
CA HIS A 59 -10.74 16.28 -1.64
C HIS A 59 -9.77 16.33 -0.46
N PRO A 60 -8.52 15.85 -0.60
CA PRO A 60 -7.58 15.71 0.52
C PRO A 60 -7.14 17.04 1.13
N PHE A 61 -7.38 18.14 0.42
CA PHE A 61 -7.12 19.53 0.87
C PHE A 61 -8.40 20.34 1.13
N GLY A 62 -9.53 19.66 1.34
CA GLY A 62 -10.79 20.26 1.77
C GLY A 62 -11.59 20.99 0.68
N SER A 63 -12.40 21.95 1.12
CA SER A 63 -13.38 22.65 0.30
C SER A 63 -12.74 23.42 -0.87
N ARG A 64 -13.51 23.65 -1.95
CA ARG A 64 -13.02 24.37 -3.15
C ARG A 64 -12.46 25.76 -2.84
N LEU A 65 -13.01 26.48 -1.86
CA LEU A 65 -12.61 27.86 -1.52
C LEU A 65 -11.24 27.92 -0.83
N SER A 66 -10.91 26.92 0.00
CA SER A 66 -9.68 26.89 0.81
C SER A 66 -8.58 26.01 0.20
N ARG A 67 -8.88 25.30 -0.89
CA ARG A 67 -8.08 24.18 -1.41
C ARG A 67 -6.67 24.58 -1.81
N ASP A 68 -6.51 25.61 -2.64
CA ASP A 68 -5.20 26.04 -3.13
C ASP A 68 -4.32 26.52 -1.95
N ALA A 69 -4.89 27.24 -0.99
CA ALA A 69 -4.20 27.65 0.23
C ALA A 69 -3.79 26.45 1.09
N ASN A 70 -4.63 25.42 1.17
CA ASN A 70 -4.31 24.18 1.89
C ASN A 70 -3.24 23.36 1.17
N ILE A 71 -3.23 23.31 -0.16
CA ILE A 71 -2.18 22.65 -0.95
C ILE A 71 -0.83 23.32 -0.70
N VAL A 72 -0.76 24.65 -0.85
CA VAL A 72 0.47 25.42 -0.60
C VAL A 72 0.89 25.32 0.87
N GLY A 73 -0.07 25.35 1.79
CA GLY A 73 0.16 25.22 3.22
C GLY A 73 0.40 23.79 3.72
N GLY A 74 0.40 22.78 2.85
CA GLY A 74 0.61 21.37 3.24
C GLY A 74 -0.46 20.79 4.19
N LYS A 75 -1.67 21.34 4.20
CA LYS A 75 -2.78 20.94 5.08
C LYS A 75 -3.52 19.73 4.51
N LEU A 76 -2.84 18.57 4.51
CA LEU A 76 -3.35 17.30 4.04
C LEU A 76 -4.23 16.62 5.10
N ASP A 77 -5.44 16.18 4.72
CA ASP A 77 -6.33 15.38 5.56
C ASP A 77 -6.77 14.09 4.85
N LEU A 78 -6.37 12.95 5.42
CA LEU A 78 -6.70 11.61 4.95
C LEU A 78 -7.62 10.83 5.91
N SER A 79 -8.18 11.49 6.91
CA SER A 79 -8.99 10.85 7.97
C SER A 79 -10.17 10.04 7.44
N ALA A 80 -10.82 10.49 6.36
CA ALA A 80 -11.90 9.76 5.69
C ALA A 80 -11.50 8.36 5.20
N LEU A 81 -10.20 8.12 4.98
CA LEU A 81 -9.65 6.85 4.50
C LEU A 81 -8.90 6.08 5.60
N ALA A 82 -9.02 6.46 6.88
CA ALA A 82 -8.31 5.80 7.98
C ALA A 82 -8.56 4.27 8.08
N HIS A 83 -9.71 3.81 7.56
CA HIS A 83 -10.08 2.39 7.49
C HIS A 83 -9.44 1.64 6.31
N MET A 84 -8.70 2.32 5.43
CA MET A 84 -7.98 1.76 4.27
C MET A 84 -6.48 2.11 4.37
N PRO A 85 -5.70 1.37 5.16
CA PRO A 85 -4.28 1.67 5.37
C PRO A 85 -3.48 1.77 4.06
N GLU A 86 -3.76 0.91 3.07
CA GLU A 86 -3.11 0.96 1.75
C GLU A 86 -3.36 2.28 1.02
N ALA A 87 -4.59 2.82 1.11
CA ALA A 87 -4.93 4.08 0.47
C ALA A 87 -4.19 5.24 1.13
N VAL A 88 -4.18 5.27 2.47
CA VAL A 88 -3.46 6.29 3.24
C VAL A 88 -1.96 6.24 2.96
N HIS A 89 -1.38 5.03 2.91
CA HIS A 89 0.04 4.82 2.63
C HIS A 89 0.43 5.36 1.26
N LEU A 90 -0.31 5.02 0.21
CA LEU A 90 -0.03 5.52 -1.14
C LEU A 90 -0.24 7.03 -1.24
N LEU A 91 -1.37 7.54 -0.75
CA LEU A 91 -1.73 8.95 -0.90
C LEU A 91 -0.77 9.89 -0.19
N LYS A 92 -0.20 9.49 0.96
CA LYS A 92 0.87 10.26 1.62
C LYS A 92 2.09 10.48 0.71
N GLN A 93 2.43 9.50 -0.13
CA GLN A 93 3.55 9.60 -1.07
C GLN A 93 3.18 10.44 -2.31
N LEU A 94 2.02 10.17 -2.92
CA LEU A 94 1.57 10.91 -4.12
C LEU A 94 1.37 12.40 -3.83
N LEU A 95 0.86 12.73 -2.64
CA LEU A 95 0.51 14.10 -2.23
C LEU A 95 1.64 14.79 -1.45
N ALA A 96 2.87 14.27 -1.51
CA ALA A 96 4.02 14.91 -0.89
C ALA A 96 4.24 16.32 -1.46
N ALA A 97 4.50 17.28 -0.59
CA ALA A 97 4.74 18.66 -1.00
C ALA A 97 6.00 18.78 -1.88
N ASP A 98 7.07 18.07 -1.52
CA ASP A 98 8.28 17.96 -2.33
C ASP A 98 8.05 16.99 -3.50
N PRO A 99 8.15 17.43 -4.77
CA PRO A 99 7.95 16.56 -5.93
C PRO A 99 8.96 15.40 -6.01
N ARG A 100 10.13 15.52 -5.38
CA ARG A 100 11.15 14.45 -5.37
C ARG A 100 10.78 13.26 -4.49
N MET A 101 9.86 13.48 -3.55
CA MET A 101 9.35 12.43 -2.66
C MET A 101 8.19 11.66 -3.28
N ARG A 102 7.70 12.07 -4.44
CA ARG A 102 6.58 11.42 -5.13
C ARG A 102 7.14 10.28 -5.99
N PRO A 103 6.57 9.06 -5.89
CA PRO A 103 7.06 7.92 -6.65
C PRO A 103 6.74 8.08 -8.15
N PRO A 104 7.53 7.47 -9.05
CA PRO A 104 7.19 7.43 -10.46
C PRO A 104 5.93 6.58 -10.67
N ALA A 105 5.17 6.89 -11.72
CA ALA A 105 3.89 6.23 -12.00
C ALA A 105 3.99 4.70 -12.14
N ALA A 106 5.13 4.18 -12.60
CA ALA A 106 5.39 2.74 -12.67
C ALA A 106 5.32 2.09 -11.27
N SER A 107 5.99 2.67 -10.27
CA SER A 107 5.96 2.18 -8.89
C SER A 107 4.57 2.32 -8.27
N VAL A 108 3.79 3.34 -8.66
CA VAL A 108 2.39 3.49 -8.21
C VAL A 108 1.52 2.30 -8.61
N LEU A 109 1.70 1.79 -9.84
CA LEU A 109 0.97 0.63 -10.36
C LEU A 109 1.28 -0.67 -9.59
N ARG A 110 2.42 -0.72 -8.89
CA ARG A 110 2.84 -1.88 -8.07
C ARG A 110 2.37 -1.81 -6.63
N HIS A 111 1.73 -0.71 -6.22
CA HIS A 111 1.29 -0.53 -4.84
C HIS A 111 0.13 -1.48 -4.47
N PRO A 112 0.12 -2.11 -3.28
CA PRO A 112 -0.90 -3.09 -2.87
C PRO A 112 -2.35 -2.60 -2.91
N LEU A 113 -2.57 -1.28 -2.85
CA LEU A 113 -3.90 -0.67 -3.05
C LEU A 113 -4.55 -1.08 -4.37
N LEU A 114 -3.75 -1.29 -5.42
CA LEU A 114 -4.23 -1.61 -6.77
C LEU A 114 -4.29 -3.11 -7.04
N TRP A 115 -3.82 -3.94 -6.11
CA TRP A 115 -3.91 -5.39 -6.24
C TRP A 115 -5.32 -5.87 -5.94
N SER A 116 -5.79 -6.81 -6.75
CA SER A 116 -6.99 -7.59 -6.48
C SER A 116 -6.84 -8.43 -5.20
N ALA A 117 -7.97 -8.89 -4.66
CA ALA A 117 -7.94 -9.72 -3.47
C ALA A 117 -7.12 -11.02 -3.65
N PRO A 118 -7.23 -11.75 -4.78
CA PRO A 118 -6.38 -12.91 -5.05
C PRO A 118 -4.89 -12.55 -5.12
N GLU A 119 -4.51 -11.41 -5.71
CA GLU A 119 -3.11 -10.98 -5.79
C GLU A 119 -2.51 -10.69 -4.41
N GLN A 120 -3.26 -10.00 -3.52
CA GLN A 120 -2.81 -9.76 -2.14
C GLN A 120 -2.62 -11.07 -1.38
N LEU A 121 -3.54 -12.02 -1.50
CA LEU A 121 -3.40 -13.32 -0.84
C LEU A 121 -2.27 -14.15 -1.43
N ALA A 122 -2.10 -14.15 -2.76
CA ALA A 122 -1.00 -14.83 -3.42
C ALA A 122 0.35 -14.29 -2.95
N PHE A 123 0.47 -12.97 -2.79
CA PHE A 123 1.67 -12.34 -2.22
C PHE A 123 1.96 -12.81 -0.79
N LEU A 124 0.96 -12.79 0.11
CA LEU A 124 1.12 -13.25 1.49
C LEU A 124 1.52 -14.74 1.54
N CYS A 125 0.91 -15.57 0.70
CA CYS A 125 1.24 -17.00 0.59
C CYS A 125 2.67 -17.20 0.07
N ALA A 126 3.09 -16.47 -0.96
CA ALA A 126 4.43 -16.57 -1.53
C ALA A 126 5.53 -16.22 -0.51
N VAL A 127 5.31 -15.19 0.31
CA VAL A 127 6.24 -14.85 1.42
C VAL A 127 6.27 -15.97 2.47
N SER A 128 5.09 -16.49 2.86
CA SER A 128 5.01 -17.62 3.80
C SER A 128 5.76 -18.85 3.30
N ASP A 129 5.54 -19.24 2.05
CA ASP A 129 6.13 -20.43 1.44
C ASP A 129 7.64 -20.29 1.25
N HIS A 130 8.11 -19.08 0.93
CA HIS A 130 9.54 -18.82 0.86
C HIS A 130 10.23 -19.10 2.20
N ILE A 131 9.75 -18.50 3.29
CA ILE A 131 10.37 -18.65 4.62
C ILE A 131 10.21 -20.09 5.14
N ASP A 132 9.08 -20.74 4.86
CA ASP A 132 8.81 -22.12 5.26
C ASP A 132 9.57 -23.17 4.45
N GLY A 133 9.90 -22.87 3.19
CA GLY A 133 10.69 -23.72 2.31
C GLY A 133 12.19 -23.73 2.64
N LEU A 134 12.68 -22.76 3.43
CA LEU A 134 14.07 -22.72 3.86
C LEU A 134 14.39 -23.83 4.87
N LYS A 135 15.65 -24.30 4.85
CA LYS A 135 16.15 -25.29 5.80
C LYS A 135 15.92 -24.81 7.23
N ALA A 136 15.23 -25.62 8.02
CA ALA A 136 14.90 -25.33 9.42
C ALA A 136 16.15 -24.96 10.23
N GLY A 137 16.12 -23.81 10.89
CA GLY A 137 17.21 -23.30 11.73
C GLY A 137 18.41 -22.76 10.94
N SER A 138 18.30 -22.61 9.61
CA SER A 138 19.36 -21.98 8.83
C SER A 138 19.53 -20.49 9.18
N PRO A 139 20.76 -19.94 9.06
CA PRO A 139 20.99 -18.51 9.29
C PRO A 139 20.12 -17.60 8.39
N GLU A 140 19.86 -18.04 7.16
CA GLU A 140 19.01 -17.33 6.20
C GLU A 140 17.55 -17.27 6.68
N GLN A 141 16.97 -18.41 7.07
CA GLN A 141 15.61 -18.45 7.63
C GLN A 141 15.50 -17.53 8.84
N ALA A 142 16.44 -17.61 9.79
CA ALA A 142 16.42 -16.76 10.98
C ALA A 142 16.56 -15.27 10.65
N ARG A 143 17.28 -14.89 9.58
CA ARG A 143 17.39 -13.50 9.11
C ARG A 143 16.05 -13.01 8.57
N LEU A 144 15.46 -13.77 7.64
CA LEU A 144 14.18 -13.41 7.01
C LEU A 144 13.05 -13.35 8.02
N GLU A 145 13.00 -14.30 8.95
CA GLU A 145 12.05 -14.28 10.06
C GLU A 145 12.20 -13.00 10.87
N ARG A 146 13.40 -12.66 11.34
CA ARG A 146 13.60 -11.41 12.09
C ARG A 146 13.22 -10.17 11.29
N ALA A 147 13.46 -10.15 9.99
CA ALA A 147 13.05 -9.03 9.13
C ALA A 147 11.53 -8.94 9.02
N LEU A 148 10.84 -10.07 8.80
CA LEU A 148 9.39 -10.14 8.76
C LEU A 148 8.75 -9.74 10.10
N GLU A 149 9.25 -10.27 11.22
CA GLU A 149 8.73 -9.96 12.56
C GLU A 149 8.88 -8.46 12.88
N ARG A 150 9.97 -7.81 12.44
CA ARG A 150 10.12 -6.35 12.59
C ARG A 150 9.13 -5.58 11.73
N ALA A 151 8.94 -5.98 10.47
CA ALA A 151 8.06 -5.29 9.55
C ALA A 151 6.58 -5.44 9.94
N ALA A 152 6.18 -6.62 10.41
CA ALA A 152 4.80 -6.96 10.80
C ALA A 152 4.46 -6.68 12.27
N ALA A 153 5.39 -6.12 13.04
CA ALA A 153 5.13 -5.70 14.41
C ALA A 153 3.89 -4.78 14.55
N PRO A 154 3.63 -3.79 13.66
CA PRO A 154 2.44 -2.94 13.74
C PRO A 154 1.12 -3.73 13.64
N ALA A 155 1.00 -4.67 12.68
CA ALA A 155 -0.17 -5.52 12.55
C ALA A 155 -0.45 -6.36 13.81
N LEU A 156 0.59 -6.75 14.53
CA LEU A 156 0.47 -7.60 15.72
C LEU A 156 0.30 -6.81 17.03
N ALA A 157 0.56 -5.50 17.03
CA ALA A 157 0.63 -4.68 18.24
C ALA A 157 -0.70 -4.60 19.01
N HIS A 158 -1.83 -4.83 18.35
CA HIS A 158 -3.17 -4.63 18.93
C HIS A 158 -3.78 -5.90 19.55
N ALA A 159 -3.14 -7.06 19.42
CA ALA A 159 -3.70 -8.33 19.84
C ALA A 159 -3.14 -8.76 21.20
N GLU A 160 -3.91 -8.56 22.28
CA GLU A 160 -3.57 -9.12 23.60
C GLU A 160 -3.51 -10.65 23.49
N GLY A 161 -2.39 -11.24 23.90
CA GLY A 161 -2.14 -12.69 23.72
C GLY A 161 -1.63 -13.08 22.32
N GLY A 162 -1.22 -12.11 21.50
CA GLY A 162 -0.76 -12.34 20.13
C GLY A 162 -1.92 -12.47 19.14
N TRP A 163 -1.63 -12.77 17.88
CA TRP A 163 -2.61 -12.74 16.79
C TRP A 163 -3.78 -13.73 16.99
N ALA A 164 -3.62 -14.76 17.81
CA ALA A 164 -4.69 -15.71 18.13
C ALA A 164 -5.90 -15.03 18.77
N GLY A 165 -5.70 -13.99 19.59
CA GLY A 165 -6.80 -13.25 20.22
C GLY A 165 -7.71 -12.51 19.23
N ALA A 166 -7.22 -12.25 18.01
CA ALA A 166 -7.98 -11.61 16.95
C ALA A 166 -8.70 -12.60 16.01
N VAL A 167 -8.35 -13.89 16.05
CA VAL A 167 -8.90 -14.93 15.16
C VAL A 167 -10.04 -15.68 15.86
N ASP A 168 -11.08 -16.07 15.12
CA ASP A 168 -12.17 -16.87 15.65
C ASP A 168 -11.65 -18.19 16.25
N ALA A 169 -12.05 -18.46 17.50
CA ALA A 169 -11.59 -19.62 18.26
C ALA A 169 -11.85 -20.95 17.53
N GLY A 170 -12.96 -21.07 16.79
CA GLY A 170 -13.28 -22.26 15.99
C GLY A 170 -12.30 -22.49 14.83
N LEU A 171 -11.87 -21.42 14.16
CA LEU A 171 -10.88 -21.50 13.07
C LEU A 171 -9.50 -21.87 13.61
N LEU A 172 -9.12 -21.29 14.76
CA LEU A 172 -7.84 -21.61 15.40
C LEU A 172 -7.83 -23.05 15.91
N ALA A 173 -8.88 -23.47 16.63
CA ALA A 173 -8.98 -24.83 17.15
C ALA A 173 -9.00 -25.90 16.04
N ASP A 174 -9.62 -25.60 14.90
CA ASP A 174 -9.56 -26.47 13.72
C ASP A 174 -8.13 -26.60 13.17
N ALA A 175 -7.43 -25.49 12.99
CA ALA A 175 -6.06 -25.49 12.46
C ALA A 175 -5.07 -26.18 13.41
N GLU A 176 -5.24 -26.00 14.73
CA GLU A 176 -4.36 -26.55 15.76
C GLU A 176 -4.52 -28.05 16.00
N ARG A 177 -5.52 -28.70 15.41
CA ARG A 177 -5.60 -30.16 15.32
C ARG A 177 -4.42 -30.75 14.56
N TRP A 178 -3.90 -30.00 13.58
CA TRP A 178 -2.84 -30.45 12.69
C TRP A 178 -1.47 -29.88 13.08
N ARG A 179 -1.42 -28.61 13.51
CA ARG A 179 -0.17 -27.95 13.88
C ARG A 179 -0.39 -26.83 14.88
N ARG A 180 0.45 -26.78 15.92
CA ARG A 180 0.50 -25.64 16.85
C ARG A 180 1.21 -24.46 16.23
N TYR A 181 0.71 -23.26 16.52
CA TYR A 181 1.30 -22.01 16.07
C TYR A 181 1.88 -21.22 17.24
N ASN A 182 2.94 -20.45 16.99
CA ASN A 182 3.37 -19.38 17.87
C ASN A 182 2.53 -18.13 17.60
N HIS A 183 1.62 -17.81 18.52
CA HIS A 183 0.69 -16.69 18.40
C HIS A 183 1.37 -15.30 18.46
N GLY A 184 2.63 -15.24 18.87
CA GLY A 184 3.44 -14.01 18.83
C GLY A 184 4.24 -13.82 17.54
N SER A 185 4.18 -14.77 16.59
CA SER A 185 5.01 -14.75 15.38
C SER A 185 4.21 -14.37 14.13
N ALA A 186 4.67 -13.34 13.43
CA ALA A 186 4.17 -12.93 12.11
C ALA A 186 4.36 -14.03 11.06
N ARG A 187 5.47 -14.78 11.11
CA ARG A 187 5.66 -15.95 10.24
C ARG A 187 4.54 -16.96 10.43
N ASP A 188 4.23 -17.30 11.68
CA ASP A 188 3.18 -18.28 11.98
C ASP A 188 1.77 -17.74 11.66
N LEU A 189 1.55 -16.42 11.76
CA LEU A 189 0.33 -15.78 11.23
C LEU A 189 0.23 -15.95 9.71
N LEU A 190 1.30 -15.67 8.95
CA LEU A 190 1.29 -15.85 7.49
C LEU A 190 1.08 -17.31 7.10
N ARG A 191 1.68 -18.24 7.85
CA ARG A 191 1.44 -19.68 7.68
C ARG A 191 -0.04 -20.02 7.90
N PHE A 192 -0.65 -19.45 8.93
CA PHE A 192 -2.08 -19.64 9.21
C PHE A 192 -2.94 -19.08 8.07
N VAL A 193 -2.69 -17.85 7.61
CA VAL A 193 -3.37 -17.25 6.45
C VAL A 193 -3.27 -18.16 5.24
N ARG A 194 -2.05 -18.56 4.88
CA ARG A 194 -1.79 -19.45 3.74
C ARG A 194 -2.55 -20.77 3.85
N ASN A 195 -2.57 -21.40 5.03
CA ASN A 195 -3.31 -22.64 5.24
C ASN A 195 -4.83 -22.45 5.07
N ARG A 196 -5.39 -21.31 5.51
CA ARG A 196 -6.81 -20.98 5.30
C ARG A 196 -7.13 -20.68 3.83
N VAL A 197 -6.16 -20.20 3.05
CA VAL A 197 -6.30 -20.01 1.60
C VAL A 197 -6.27 -21.36 0.86
N HIS A 198 -5.25 -22.19 1.07
CA HIS A 198 -5.08 -23.44 0.32
C HIS A 198 -6.11 -24.51 0.65
N HIS A 199 -6.54 -24.59 1.91
CA HIS A 199 -7.46 -25.62 2.38
C HIS A 199 -8.87 -25.06 2.62
N PHE A 200 -9.23 -23.94 2.00
CA PHE A 200 -10.55 -23.32 2.18
C PHE A 200 -11.69 -24.30 1.89
N ASP A 201 -11.59 -25.04 0.77
CA ASP A 201 -12.62 -25.97 0.32
C ASP A 201 -12.76 -27.21 1.22
N GLU A 202 -11.74 -27.51 2.04
CA GLU A 202 -11.76 -28.61 3.01
C GLU A 202 -12.40 -28.21 4.34
N LEU A 203 -12.63 -26.91 4.57
CA LEU A 203 -13.24 -26.41 5.81
C LEU A 203 -14.72 -26.77 5.89
N ALA A 204 -15.21 -27.00 7.11
CA ALA A 204 -16.64 -27.11 7.37
C ALA A 204 -17.39 -25.83 6.91
N PRO A 205 -18.65 -25.94 6.45
CA PRO A 205 -19.43 -24.78 5.96
C PRO A 205 -19.54 -23.62 6.97
N GLU A 206 -19.55 -23.91 8.27
CA GLU A 206 -19.57 -22.92 9.34
C GLU A 206 -18.28 -22.08 9.34
N LEU A 207 -17.13 -22.73 9.13
CA LEU A 207 -15.81 -22.10 9.12
C LEU A 207 -15.57 -21.31 7.83
N GLN A 208 -16.06 -21.82 6.69
CA GLN A 208 -16.06 -21.07 5.44
C GLN A 208 -16.86 -19.78 5.57
N ARG A 209 -18.06 -19.84 6.19
CA ARG A 209 -18.88 -18.65 6.49
C ARG A 209 -18.17 -17.68 7.43
N ALA A 210 -17.48 -18.18 8.47
CA ALA A 210 -16.68 -17.34 9.36
C ALA A 210 -15.57 -16.59 8.60
N LEU A 211 -14.92 -17.24 7.63
CA LEU A 211 -13.95 -16.62 6.70
C LEU A 211 -14.58 -15.78 5.59
N GLY A 212 -15.85 -15.39 5.70
CA GLY A 212 -16.51 -14.51 4.74
C GLY A 212 -17.16 -15.23 3.55
N GLY A 213 -17.24 -16.57 3.57
CA GLY A 213 -18.11 -17.38 2.70
C GLY A 213 -17.60 -17.64 1.28
N SER A 214 -16.50 -17.01 0.87
CA SER A 214 -15.90 -17.21 -0.45
C SER A 214 -14.38 -17.28 -0.37
N PRO A 215 -13.72 -18.14 -1.16
CA PRO A 215 -12.27 -18.09 -1.30
C PRO A 215 -11.86 -16.73 -1.90
N GLY A 216 -10.64 -16.28 -1.60
CA GLY A 216 -10.17 -14.98 -2.08
C GLY A 216 -10.71 -13.82 -1.26
N GLU A 217 -11.70 -13.09 -1.80
CA GLU A 217 -12.17 -11.81 -1.23
C GLU A 217 -12.72 -11.94 0.21
N GLY A 218 -13.50 -12.99 0.48
CA GLY A 218 -13.99 -13.29 1.84
C GLY A 218 -12.85 -13.47 2.83
N VAL A 219 -11.88 -14.32 2.48
CA VAL A 219 -10.71 -14.62 3.30
C VAL A 219 -9.86 -13.37 3.53
N LEU A 220 -9.57 -12.60 2.48
CA LEU A 220 -8.80 -11.36 2.60
C LEU A 220 -9.53 -10.35 3.49
N ARG A 221 -10.83 -10.15 3.29
CA ARG A 221 -11.65 -9.25 4.11
C ARG A 221 -11.63 -9.66 5.58
N TYR A 222 -11.71 -10.96 5.86
CA TYR A 222 -11.63 -11.50 7.22
C TYR A 222 -10.31 -11.11 7.91
N PHE A 223 -9.18 -11.29 7.22
CA PHE A 223 -7.86 -10.96 7.78
C PHE A 223 -7.60 -9.46 7.84
N LYS A 224 -7.99 -8.67 6.84
CA LYS A 224 -7.85 -7.21 6.86
C LYS A 224 -8.69 -6.54 7.95
N ALA A 225 -9.83 -7.12 8.32
CA ALA A 225 -10.61 -6.62 9.45
C ALA A 225 -9.90 -6.81 10.80
N ARG A 226 -9.01 -7.81 10.91
CA ARG A 226 -8.31 -8.18 12.15
C ARG A 226 -6.88 -7.65 12.21
N PHE A 227 -6.23 -7.56 11.06
CA PHE A 227 -4.86 -7.11 10.88
C PHE A 227 -4.82 -6.09 9.73
N PRO A 228 -5.30 -4.85 9.95
CA PRO A 228 -5.55 -3.89 8.86
C PRO A 228 -4.30 -3.53 8.04
N THR A 229 -3.12 -3.55 8.66
CA THR A 229 -1.85 -3.21 8.00
C THR A 229 -1.09 -4.42 7.46
N LEU A 230 -1.56 -5.65 7.67
CA LEU A 230 -0.77 -6.86 7.40
C LEU A 230 -0.21 -6.92 5.96
N VAL A 231 -1.02 -6.58 4.96
CA VAL A 231 -0.57 -6.57 3.56
C VAL A 231 0.52 -5.52 3.33
N LEU A 232 0.38 -4.32 3.90
CA LEU A 232 1.40 -3.27 3.81
C LEU A 232 2.68 -3.64 4.57
N ASP A 233 2.54 -4.25 5.74
CA ASP A 233 3.67 -4.63 6.58
C ASP A 233 4.52 -5.70 5.88
N VAL A 234 3.87 -6.68 5.25
CA VAL A 234 4.55 -7.71 4.44
C VAL A 234 5.10 -7.13 3.14
N TYR A 235 4.41 -6.15 2.53
CA TYR A 235 4.92 -5.39 1.39
C TYR A 235 6.20 -4.64 1.74
N ALA A 236 6.22 -3.95 2.89
CA ALA A 236 7.41 -3.25 3.39
C ALA A 236 8.57 -4.21 3.66
N TYR A 237 8.30 -5.40 4.20
CA TYR A 237 9.28 -6.48 4.31
C TYR A 237 9.85 -6.86 2.93
N ALA A 238 9.01 -7.10 1.93
CA ALA A 238 9.45 -7.50 0.60
C ALA A 238 10.30 -6.42 -0.09
N VAL A 239 9.90 -5.15 0.03
CA VAL A 239 10.68 -4.00 -0.46
C VAL A 239 12.02 -3.90 0.26
N GLY A 240 12.03 -4.01 1.59
CA GLY A 240 13.26 -3.98 2.39
C GLY A 240 14.23 -5.10 2.00
N GLU A 241 13.73 -6.33 1.80
CA GLU A 241 14.54 -7.46 1.36
C GLU A 241 15.13 -7.25 -0.04
N ALA A 242 14.34 -6.71 -0.99
CA ALA A 242 14.82 -6.41 -2.33
C ALA A 242 15.91 -5.32 -2.31
N MET A 243 15.75 -4.29 -1.48
CA MET A 243 16.75 -3.23 -1.30
C MET A 243 18.03 -3.73 -0.62
N GLU A 244 17.91 -4.52 0.44
CA GLU A 244 19.07 -5.00 1.22
C GLU A 244 19.90 -6.04 0.47
N THR A 245 19.25 -6.90 -0.32
CA THR A 245 19.91 -8.07 -0.94
C THR A 245 20.04 -7.99 -2.46
N GLY A 246 19.32 -7.08 -3.12
CA GLY A 246 19.17 -7.05 -4.57
C GLY A 246 18.40 -8.25 -5.14
N CYS A 247 17.76 -9.05 -4.28
CA CYS A 247 17.06 -10.27 -4.69
C CYS A 247 15.77 -9.94 -5.43
N ALA A 248 15.60 -10.50 -6.64
CA ALA A 248 14.42 -10.29 -7.47
C ALA A 248 13.18 -11.10 -7.07
N ARG A 249 13.21 -11.80 -5.92
CA ARG A 249 12.19 -12.80 -5.55
C ARG A 249 10.77 -12.26 -5.53
N TYR A 250 10.59 -11.02 -5.07
CA TYR A 250 9.27 -10.41 -4.93
C TYR A 250 8.96 -9.40 -6.05
N HIS A 251 9.82 -9.26 -7.07
CA HIS A 251 9.68 -8.24 -8.12
C HIS A 251 8.40 -8.38 -8.94
N GLU A 252 7.81 -9.58 -9.01
CA GLU A 252 6.48 -9.78 -9.63
C GLU A 252 5.42 -8.86 -9.01
N TRP A 253 5.45 -8.72 -7.68
CA TRP A 253 4.52 -7.89 -6.93
C TRP A 253 5.01 -6.46 -6.79
N ILE A 254 6.24 -6.27 -6.32
CA ILE A 254 6.71 -4.96 -5.87
C ILE A 254 7.42 -4.16 -6.99
N GLY A 255 7.73 -4.79 -8.12
CA GLY A 255 8.61 -4.21 -9.15
C GLY A 255 10.10 -4.36 -8.81
N PRO A 256 11.00 -3.91 -9.69
CA PRO A 256 12.44 -4.00 -9.49
C PRO A 256 12.93 -2.99 -8.44
N ALA A 257 14.02 -3.34 -7.75
CA ALA A 257 14.54 -2.56 -6.61
C ALA A 257 15.00 -1.13 -6.98
N ASP A 258 15.34 -0.87 -8.24
CA ASP A 258 15.75 0.44 -8.76
C ASP A 258 14.58 1.42 -8.93
N GLU A 259 13.33 0.95 -8.88
CA GLU A 259 12.12 1.78 -8.95
C GLU A 259 11.74 2.44 -7.61
N PHE A 260 12.51 2.19 -6.54
CA PHE A 260 12.28 2.77 -5.21
C PHE A 260 13.27 3.89 -4.83
N GLY A 261 14.16 4.28 -5.74
CA GLY A 261 15.21 5.29 -5.55
C GLY A 261 14.88 6.69 -6.05
#